data_AF-A0A9Q1I4Y3-F1
#
_entry.id   AF-A0A9Q1I4Y3-F1
#
_cell.length_a   1.000
_cell.length_b   1.000
_cell.length_c   1.000
_cell.angle_alpha   90.00
_cell.angle_beta   90.00
_cell.angle_gamma   90.00
#
_symmetry.space_group_name_H-M   'P 1'
#
loop_
_entity.id
_entity.type
_entity.pdbx_description
1 polymer ?
#
loop_
_entity_poly.entity_id
_entity_poly.type
_entity_poly.pdbx_seq_one_letter_code
_entity_poly.pdbx_strand_id
1 'polypeptide(L)'
;MEAPKGVQFLAEAGDIQATCRNEMRLESKDGQITLDASKIKLPRLPQGQTSSAGPKQTVFEACVCPNGRLFISPAGTGSTCLTSTSICQ
;
A
#
# COMPACT_ATOMS: atom_id res chain seq x y z
N MET A 1 -26.78 2.88 -5.13
CA MET A 1 -26.20 3.44 -6.36
C MET A 1 -25.07 2.52 -6.77
N GLU A 2 -25.23 1.75 -7.84
CA GLU A 2 -24.16 0.90 -8.39
C GLU A 2 -23.28 1.75 -9.31
N ALA A 3 -21.96 1.71 -9.11
CA ALA A 3 -21.03 2.33 -10.04
C ALA A 3 -21.01 1.53 -11.36
N PRO A 4 -20.77 2.19 -12.51
CA PRO A 4 -20.65 1.49 -13.78
C PRO A 4 -19.54 0.42 -13.69
N LYS A 5 -19.88 -0.82 -14.04
CA LYS A 5 -18.92 -1.92 -14.13
C LYS A 5 -18.13 -1.76 -15.44
N GLY A 6 -16.80 -1.74 -15.36
CA GLY A 6 -15.93 -1.78 -16.55
C GLY A 6 -15.47 -0.43 -17.11
N VAL A 7 -15.28 0.61 -16.28
CA VAL A 7 -14.65 1.86 -16.74
C VAL A 7 -13.15 1.62 -17.00
N GLN A 8 -12.69 1.95 -18.22
CA GLN A 8 -11.28 1.86 -18.61
C GLN A 8 -10.74 3.25 -18.94
N PHE A 9 -9.58 3.59 -18.37
CA PHE A 9 -8.78 4.74 -18.77
C PHE A 9 -7.53 4.22 -19.49
N LEU A 10 -7.32 4.66 -20.73
CA LEU A 10 -6.20 4.24 -21.58
C LEU A 10 -5.61 5.45 -22.29
N ALA A 11 -4.28 5.53 -22.32
CA ALA A 11 -3.53 6.48 -23.13
C ALA A 11 -2.65 5.67 -24.08
N GLU A 12 -2.97 5.65 -25.37
CA GLU A 12 -2.19 4.95 -26.40
C GLU A 12 -0.80 5.57 -26.60
N ALA A 13 -0.70 6.89 -26.34
CA ALA A 13 0.55 7.63 -26.28
C ALA A 13 0.44 8.70 -25.17
N GLY A 14 1.56 9.02 -24.52
CA GLY A 14 1.60 9.97 -23.40
C GLY A 14 1.33 9.31 -22.04
N ASP A 15 0.93 10.11 -21.05
CA ASP A 15 0.68 9.67 -19.68
C ASP A 15 -0.76 9.94 -19.21
N ILE A 16 -1.21 9.14 -18.24
CA ILE A 16 -2.45 9.39 -17.49
C ILE A 16 -2.04 9.93 -16.12
N GLN A 17 -2.47 11.15 -15.82
CA GLN A 17 -2.23 11.77 -14.51
C GLN A 17 -3.54 11.93 -13.75
N ALA A 18 -3.57 11.43 -12.52
CA ALA A 18 -4.65 11.65 -11.58
C ALA A 18 -4.07 12.24 -10.28
N THR A 19 -4.63 13.36 -9.83
CA THR A 19 -4.16 14.09 -8.64
C THR A 19 -5.32 14.45 -7.73
N CYS A 20 -5.16 14.28 -6.42
CA CYS A 20 -6.14 14.66 -5.42
C CYS A 20 -5.49 15.61 -4.41
N ARG A 21 -6.23 16.62 -3.94
CA ARG A 21 -5.72 17.57 -2.94
C ARG A 21 -5.57 16.95 -1.54
N ASN A 22 -6.44 16.01 -1.19
CA ASN A 22 -6.51 15.42 0.14
C ASN A 22 -6.18 13.92 0.11
N GLU A 23 -7.14 13.11 -0.36
CA GLU A 23 -7.03 11.66 -0.36
C GLU A 23 -7.45 11.11 -1.72
N MET A 24 -6.73 10.08 -2.17
CA MET A 24 -7.10 9.26 -3.31
C MET A 24 -7.30 7.84 -2.81
N ARG A 25 -8.55 7.34 -2.87
CA ARG A 25 -8.90 5.97 -2.45
C ARG A 25 -9.04 5.07 -3.67
N LEU A 26 -8.22 4.02 -3.72
CA LEU A 26 -8.39 2.91 -4.66
C LEU A 26 -9.03 1.77 -3.88
N GLU A 27 -10.19 1.29 -4.33
CA GLU A 27 -10.96 0.26 -3.65
C GLU A 27 -11.52 -0.74 -4.66
N SER A 28 -11.39 -2.03 -4.35
CA SER A 28 -12.04 -3.12 -5.08
C SER A 28 -12.94 -3.88 -4.12
N LYS A 29 -14.21 -4.09 -4.49
CA LYS A 29 -15.20 -4.77 -3.64
C LYS A 29 -15.14 -6.29 -3.76
N ASP A 30 -14.83 -6.79 -4.95
CA ASP A 30 -14.93 -8.22 -5.30
C ASP A 30 -13.66 -8.73 -6.01
N GLY A 31 -12.50 -8.09 -5.78
CA GLY A 31 -11.26 -8.46 -6.44
C GLY A 31 -10.02 -7.81 -5.84
N GLN A 32 -8.98 -7.66 -6.65
CA GLN A 32 -7.71 -7.06 -6.24
C GLN A 32 -7.43 -5.75 -6.98
N ILE A 33 -6.55 -4.93 -6.40
CA ILE A 33 -5.97 -3.77 -7.07
C ILE A 33 -4.56 -4.17 -7.50
N THR A 34 -4.34 -4.27 -8.80
CA THR A 34 -3.02 -4.59 -9.36
C THR A 34 -2.36 -3.31 -9.87
N LEU A 35 -1.15 -3.04 -9.38
CA LEU A 35 -0.28 -2.02 -9.93
C LEU A 35 0.84 -2.74 -10.69
N ASP A 36 0.78 -2.75 -12.02
CA ASP A 36 1.78 -3.38 -12.88
C ASP A 36 2.57 -2.29 -13.61
N ALA A 37 3.81 -2.07 -13.17
CA ALA A 37 4.71 -1.09 -13.76
C ALA A 37 6.17 -1.44 -13.44
N SER A 38 7.08 -1.03 -14.32
CA SER A 38 8.53 -1.20 -14.11
C SER A 38 9.06 -0.43 -12.89
N LYS A 39 8.38 0.66 -12.49
CA LYS A 39 8.70 1.46 -11.30
C LYS A 39 7.43 1.94 -10.64
N ILE A 40 7.19 1.48 -9.41
CA ILE A 40 6.11 1.96 -8.54
C ILE A 40 6.76 2.73 -7.39
N LYS A 41 6.30 3.97 -7.15
CA LYS A 41 6.79 4.80 -6.05
C LYS A 41 5.65 5.07 -5.07
N LEU A 42 5.81 4.57 -3.85
CA LEU A 42 4.93 4.86 -2.73
C LEU A 42 5.71 5.76 -1.75
N PRO A 43 5.66 7.10 -1.89
CA PRO A 43 6.42 7.98 -1.03
C PRO A 43 5.86 7.95 0.40
N ARG A 44 6.72 8.21 1.38
CA ARG A 44 6.36 8.30 2.81
C ARG A 44 5.78 7.00 3.38
N LEU A 45 6.13 5.83 2.81
CA LEU A 45 5.90 4.58 3.51
C LEU A 45 6.64 4.60 4.86
N PRO A 46 5.96 4.28 5.97
CA PRO A 46 6.58 4.22 7.27
C PRO A 46 7.68 3.16 7.32
N GLN A 47 8.82 3.52 7.92
CA GLN A 47 9.95 2.61 8.04
C GLN A 47 9.73 1.64 9.21
N GLY A 48 10.02 0.37 8.98
CA GLY A 48 9.91 -0.68 9.98
C GLY A 48 10.86 -0.46 11.17
N GLN A 49 10.34 -0.66 12.38
CA GLN A 49 11.12 -0.72 13.62
C GLN A 49 11.04 -2.11 14.23
N THR A 50 12.16 -2.56 14.80
CA THR A 50 12.23 -3.86 15.46
C THR A 50 11.54 -3.81 16.81
N SER A 51 10.55 -4.66 17.03
CA SER A 51 9.92 -4.86 18.34
C SER A 51 9.39 -6.28 18.50
N SER A 52 8.92 -6.59 19.71
CA SER A 52 8.11 -7.80 19.93
C SER A 52 6.85 -7.74 19.06
N ALA A 53 6.47 -8.89 18.49
CA ALA A 53 5.30 -9.02 17.63
C ALA A 53 4.03 -8.51 18.35
N GLY A 54 3.30 -7.61 17.69
CA GLY A 54 2.02 -7.12 18.17
C GLY A 54 0.91 -8.17 18.12
N PRO A 55 -0.25 -7.89 18.73
CA PRO A 55 -1.41 -8.78 18.67
C PRO A 55 -1.87 -9.03 17.24
N LYS A 56 -2.49 -10.18 16.98
CA LYS A 56 -3.07 -10.51 15.67
C LYS A 56 -4.18 -9.51 15.31
N GLN A 57 -4.13 -8.96 14.11
CA GLN A 57 -5.14 -8.03 13.56
C GLN A 57 -5.63 -8.51 12.20
N THR A 58 -6.77 -7.99 11.74
CA THR A 58 -7.33 -8.22 10.41
C THR A 58 -7.02 -7.10 9.42
N VAL A 59 -6.55 -5.95 9.92
CA VAL A 59 -6.10 -4.82 9.13
C VAL A 59 -4.59 -4.77 9.19
N PHE A 60 -3.95 -4.56 8.03
CA PHE A 60 -2.50 -4.51 7.89
C PHE A 60 -2.09 -3.21 7.22
N GLU A 61 -0.91 -2.73 7.58
CA GLU A 61 -0.24 -1.62 6.92
C GLU A 61 0.99 -2.12 6.17
N ALA A 62 1.36 -1.43 5.10
CA ALA A 62 2.57 -1.70 4.34
C ALA A 62 3.71 -0.82 4.86
N CYS A 63 4.85 -1.44 5.17
CA CYS A 63 6.02 -0.79 5.74
C CYS A 63 7.26 -1.09 4.89
N VAL A 64 8.28 -0.24 5.01
CA VAL A 64 9.54 -0.39 4.28
C VAL A 64 10.71 -0.66 5.22
N CYS A 65 11.55 -1.63 4.89
CA CYS A 65 12.83 -1.87 5.58
C CYS A 65 13.89 -0.85 5.13
N PRO A 66 14.96 -0.60 5.91
CA PRO A 66 16.07 0.26 5.49
C PRO A 66 16.72 -0.16 4.15
N ASN A 67 16.67 -1.45 3.82
CA ASN A 67 17.17 -2.03 2.57
C ASN A 67 16.17 -1.93 1.39
N GLY A 68 15.01 -1.30 1.58
CA GLY A 68 13.99 -1.10 0.55
C GLY A 68 13.00 -2.25 0.35
N ARG A 69 13.12 -3.37 1.09
CA ARG A 69 12.11 -4.44 1.05
C ARG A 69 10.80 -3.99 1.71
N LEU A 70 9.68 -4.44 1.15
CA LEU A 70 8.35 -4.19 1.72
C LEU A 70 7.92 -5.37 2.58
N PHE A 71 7.21 -5.07 3.66
CA PHE A 71 6.55 -6.05 4.50
C PHE A 71 5.21 -5.51 5.00
N ILE A 72 4.36 -6.41 5.47
CA ILE A 72 3.09 -6.06 6.11
C ILE A 72 3.21 -6.21 7.62
N SER A 73 2.71 -5.23 8.37
CA SER A 73 2.56 -5.31 9.82
C SER A 73 1.10 -5.14 10.23
N PRO A 74 0.67 -5.65 11.39
CA PRO A 74 -0.65 -5.36 11.95
C PRO A 74 -0.87 -3.84 12.03
N ALA A 75 -2.00 -3.34 11.55
CA ALA A 75 -2.35 -1.92 11.65
C ALA A 75 -3.10 -1.64 12.95
N GLY A 76 -2.90 -0.43 13.52
CA GLY A 76 -3.60 0.07 14.71
C GLY A 76 -4.26 1.43 14.46
N THR A 77 -4.63 2.12 15.55
CA THR A 77 -5.14 3.52 15.50
C THR A 77 -4.10 4.52 15.02
N GLY A 78 -2.82 4.14 15.04
CA GLY A 78 -1.71 4.81 14.37
C GLY A 78 -0.82 3.76 13.70
N SER A 79 0.14 4.23 12.88
CA SER A 79 1.12 3.33 12.27
C SER A 79 2.00 2.73 13.36
N THR A 80 2.14 1.41 13.34
CA THR A 80 2.98 0.68 14.27
C THR A 80 4.25 0.20 13.58
N CYS A 81 4.21 -0.16 12.28
CA CYS A 81 5.33 -0.68 11.49
C CYS A 81 6.35 -1.52 12.28
N LEU A 82 5.82 -2.41 13.09
CA LEU A 82 6.59 -3.27 13.96
C LEU A 82 6.95 -4.54 13.22
N THR A 83 8.22 -4.92 13.29
CA THR A 83 8.75 -6.10 12.60
C THR A 83 9.60 -6.97 13.53
N SER A 84 9.52 -8.29 13.35
CA SER A 84 10.50 -9.20 13.93
C SER A 84 11.82 -9.05 13.16
N THR A 85 12.93 -9.20 13.86
CA THR A 85 14.28 -8.90 13.34
C THR A 85 14.63 -9.62 12.04
N SER A 86 14.01 -10.75 11.71
CA SER A 86 14.31 -11.56 10.53
C SER A 86 13.81 -11.00 9.19
N ILE A 87 12.78 -10.15 9.18
CA ILE A 87 12.15 -9.69 7.91
C ILE A 87 13.00 -8.63 7.20
N CYS A 88 13.66 -7.76 7.97
CA CYS A 88 14.45 -6.63 7.46
C CYS A 88 15.97 -6.86 7.43
N GLN A 89 16.46 -8.11 7.56
CA GLN A 89 17.90 -8.43 7.48
C GLN A 89 18.48 -8.37 6.06
#